data_AF-A0A431I7W1-F1
#
_entry.id   AF-A0A431I7W1-F1
#
_cell.length_a   1.000
_cell.length_b   1.000
_cell.length_c   1.000
_cell.angle_alpha   90.00
_cell.angle_beta   90.00
_cell.angle_gamma   90.00
#
_symmetry.space_group_name_H-M   'P 1'
#
loop_
_entity.id
_entity.type
_entity.pdbx_description
1 polymer ?
#
loop_
_entity_poly.entity_id
_entity_poly.type
_entity_poly.pdbx_seq_one_letter_code
_entity_poly.pdbx_strand_id
1 'polypeptide(L)'
;MKFYARYPGDFMKKTAGLSMAQRGAYTSLLDWCYANEAAVDPDEVYLVCGAISEQDRADVDRVLRKFFNLGPDGYTNPRALEEIAAAQPRISAARKNGKMGGRPRGRPDADAQNNLVRSCA
;
A
#
# COMPACT_ATOMS: atom_id res chain seq x y z
N MET A 1 -5.53 -3.28 8.30
CA MET A 1 -5.25 -2.83 6.92
C MET A 1 -3.84 -2.24 6.89
N LYS A 2 -2.90 -2.83 6.16
CA LYS A 2 -1.62 -2.16 5.85
C LYS A 2 -1.89 -1.26 4.65
N PHE A 3 -1.60 0.04 4.78
CA PHE A 3 -1.88 1.03 3.73
C PHE A 3 -0.60 1.29 2.95
N TYR A 4 -0.67 1.18 1.61
CA TYR A 4 0.39 1.62 0.72
C TYR A 4 -0.19 2.59 -0.32
N ALA A 5 0.62 3.54 -0.78
CA ALA A 5 0.19 4.52 -1.76
C ALA A 5 0.23 3.89 -3.15
N ARG A 6 -0.93 3.65 -3.77
CA ARG A 6 -1.00 3.21 -5.16
C ARG A 6 -1.04 4.43 -6.07
N TYR A 7 -0.03 4.58 -6.92
CA TYR A 7 0.08 5.69 -7.88
C TYR A 7 -0.57 5.32 -9.22
N PRO A 8 -1.80 5.80 -9.54
CA PRO A 8 -2.53 5.29 -10.70
C PRO A 8 -1.85 5.63 -12.02
N GLY A 9 -1.23 6.81 -12.14
CA GLY A 9 -0.52 7.22 -13.35
C GLY A 9 0.71 6.37 -13.64
N ASP A 10 1.46 5.97 -12.61
CA ASP A 10 2.60 5.06 -12.79
C ASP A 10 2.13 3.65 -13.12
N PHE A 11 1.09 3.17 -12.43
CA PHE A 11 0.46 1.89 -12.72
C PHE A 11 0.03 1.80 -14.19
N MET A 12 -0.68 2.80 -14.71
CA MET A 12 -1.13 2.84 -16.09
C MET A 12 0.04 2.82 -17.08
N LYS A 13 1.12 3.56 -16.80
CA LYS A 13 2.32 3.57 -17.64
C LYS A 13 3.01 2.20 -17.66
N LYS A 14 3.23 1.59 -16.49
CA LYS A 14 3.89 0.28 -16.37
C LYS A 14 3.08 -0.86 -16.99
N THR A 15 1.76 -0.78 -16.91
CA THR A 15 0.86 -1.85 -17.34
C THR A 15 0.26 -1.66 -18.74
N ALA A 16 0.63 -0.58 -19.46
CA ALA A 16 0.06 -0.23 -20.77
C ALA A 16 0.13 -1.38 -21.79
N GLY A 17 1.23 -2.13 -21.82
CA GLY A 17 1.44 -3.25 -22.75
C GLY A 17 0.91 -4.61 -22.26
N LEU A 18 0.19 -4.67 -21.13
CA LEU A 18 -0.32 -5.91 -20.56
C LEU A 18 -1.77 -6.16 -20.98
N SER A 19 -2.13 -7.44 -21.14
CA SER A 19 -3.53 -7.89 -21.23
C SER A 19 -4.28 -7.64 -19.91
N MET A 20 -5.61 -7.73 -19.91
CA MET A 20 -6.39 -7.62 -18.66
C MET A 20 -5.98 -8.67 -17.64
N ALA A 21 -5.80 -9.92 -18.08
CA ALA A 21 -5.37 -11.02 -17.21
C ALA A 21 -3.99 -10.76 -16.60
N GLN A 22 -3.02 -10.30 -17.41
CA GLN A 22 -1.68 -9.93 -16.92
C GLN A 22 -1.72 -8.75 -15.94
N ARG A 23 -2.61 -7.77 -16.14
CA ARG A 23 -2.80 -6.68 -15.17
C ARG A 23 -3.40 -7.17 -13.86
N GLY A 24 -4.32 -8.13 -13.95
CA GLY A 24 -4.88 -8.83 -12.80
C GLY A 24 -3.77 -9.53 -12.00
N ALA A 25 -2.99 -10.40 -12.66
CA ALA A 25 -1.86 -11.09 -12.05
C ALA A 25 -0.85 -10.13 -11.41
N TYR A 26 -0.45 -9.08 -12.13
CA TYR A 26 0.46 -8.05 -11.58
C TYR A 26 -0.11 -7.39 -10.32
N THR A 27 -1.40 -7.07 -10.33
CA THR A 27 -2.08 -6.45 -9.20
C THR A 27 -2.15 -7.40 -8.01
N SER A 28 -2.58 -8.64 -8.21
CA SER A 28 -2.73 -9.63 -7.15
C SER A 28 -1.40 -9.93 -6.45
N LEU A 29 -0.32 -10.14 -7.21
CA LEU A 29 1.02 -10.35 -6.65
C LEU A 29 1.51 -9.14 -5.87
N LEU A 30 1.30 -7.94 -6.42
CA LEU A 30 1.72 -6.71 -5.76
C LEU A 30 0.95 -6.48 -4.45
N ASP A 31 -0.37 -6.68 -4.47
CA ASP A 31 -1.23 -6.57 -3.30
C ASP A 31 -0.84 -7.59 -2.22
N TRP A 32 -0.50 -8.82 -2.62
CA TRP A 32 0.02 -9.84 -1.70
C TRP A 32 1.36 -9.40 -1.06
N CYS A 33 2.30 -8.89 -1.86
CA CYS A 33 3.58 -8.40 -1.36
C CYS A 33 3.40 -7.28 -0.33
N TYR A 34 2.51 -6.32 -0.57
CA TYR A 34 2.25 -5.23 0.39
C TYR A 34 1.47 -5.70 1.62
N ALA A 35 0.54 -6.64 1.47
CA ALA A 35 -0.21 -7.19 2.60
C ALA A 35 0.71 -7.96 3.56
N ASN A 36 1.61 -8.78 3.01
CA ASN A 36 2.49 -9.65 3.78
C ASN A 36 3.85 -9.00 4.11
N GLU A 37 4.25 -7.95 3.39
CA GLU A 37 5.61 -7.36 3.44
C GLU A 37 6.70 -8.42 3.22
N ALA A 38 6.41 -9.40 2.37
CA ALA A 38 7.25 -10.57 2.12
C ALA A 38 7.33 -10.86 0.62
N ALA A 39 8.31 -11.69 0.25
CA ALA A 39 8.40 -12.28 -1.08
C ALA A 39 7.31 -13.33 -1.27
N VAL A 40 6.76 -13.43 -2.48
CA VAL A 40 5.77 -14.47 -2.83
C VAL A 40 6.52 -15.77 -3.07
N ASP A 41 6.09 -16.84 -2.42
CA ASP A 41 6.65 -18.17 -2.64
C ASP A 41 6.44 -18.59 -4.12
N PRO A 42 7.48 -19.07 -4.83
CA PRO A 42 7.36 -19.56 -6.21
C PRO A 42 6.25 -20.61 -6.41
N ASP A 43 5.97 -21.43 -5.41
CA ASP A 43 4.94 -22.48 -5.49
C ASP A 43 3.52 -21.92 -5.27
N GLU A 44 3.39 -20.72 -4.71
CA GLU A 44 2.12 -20.06 -4.42
C GLU A 44 1.71 -19.01 -5.45
N VAL A 45 2.59 -18.63 -6.40
CA VAL A 45 2.32 -17.53 -7.35
C VAL A 45 1.01 -17.70 -8.13
N TYR A 46 0.67 -18.93 -8.51
CA TYR A 46 -0.57 -19.21 -9.24
C TYR A 46 -1.78 -19.18 -8.32
N LEU A 47 -1.64 -19.63 -7.07
CA LEU A 47 -2.69 -19.57 -6.05
C LEU A 47 -3.03 -18.12 -5.72
N VAL A 48 -2.01 -17.28 -5.50
CA VAL A 48 -2.16 -15.85 -5.22
C VAL A 48 -2.88 -15.13 -6.37
N CYS A 49 -2.60 -15.51 -7.62
CA CYS A 49 -3.24 -14.93 -8.79
C CYS A 49 -4.62 -15.53 -9.12
N GLY A 50 -5.00 -16.65 -8.51
CA GLY A 50 -6.16 -17.43 -8.94
C GLY A 50 -6.02 -18.01 -10.35
N ALA A 51 -4.79 -18.30 -10.78
CA ALA A 51 -4.47 -18.78 -12.13
C ALA A 51 -4.75 -20.29 -12.26
N ILE A 52 -5.95 -20.63 -12.76
CA ILE A 52 -6.40 -22.01 -12.89
C ILE A 52 -6.01 -22.57 -14.26
N SER A 53 -6.26 -21.82 -15.33
CA SER A 53 -5.99 -22.30 -16.69
C SER A 53 -4.51 -22.18 -17.06
N GLU A 54 -4.07 -22.95 -18.05
CA GLU A 54 -2.69 -22.87 -18.58
C GLU A 54 -2.39 -21.46 -19.11
N GLN A 55 -3.38 -20.82 -19.73
CA GLN A 55 -3.25 -19.45 -20.23
C GLN A 55 -3.05 -18.45 -19.07
N ASP A 56 -3.78 -18.60 -17.96
CA ASP A 56 -3.61 -17.75 -16.78
C ASP A 56 -2.21 -17.93 -16.19
N ARG A 57 -1.71 -19.16 -16.10
CA ARG A 57 -0.35 -19.45 -15.61
C ARG A 57 0.71 -18.82 -16.50
N ALA A 58 0.56 -18.92 -17.82
CA ALA A 58 1.45 -18.28 -18.78
C ALA A 58 1.45 -16.74 -18.65
N ASP A 59 0.29 -16.14 -18.34
CA ASP A 59 0.18 -14.71 -18.08
C ASP A 59 0.85 -14.31 -16.77
N VAL A 60 0.70 -15.10 -15.70
CA VAL A 60 1.42 -14.91 -14.42
C VAL A 60 2.93 -14.99 -14.64
N ASP A 61 3.40 -16.00 -15.35
CA ASP A 61 4.82 -16.18 -15.66
C ASP A 61 5.40 -15.00 -16.44
N ARG A 62 4.64 -14.46 -17.40
CA ARG A 62 5.06 -13.28 -18.16
C ARG A 62 5.17 -12.05 -17.28
N VAL A 63 4.27 -11.89 -16.31
CA VAL A 63 4.30 -10.81 -15.33
C VAL A 63 5.49 -10.97 -14.38
N LEU A 64 5.70 -12.17 -13.84
CA LEU A 64 6.84 -12.48 -12.96
C LEU A 64 8.16 -12.13 -13.65
N ARG A 65 8.38 -12.64 -14.87
CA ARG A 65 9.59 -12.35 -15.66
C ARG A 65 9.83 -10.86 -15.92
N LYS A 66 8.77 -10.06 -16.00
CA LYS A 66 8.87 -8.64 -16.38
C LYS A 66 9.01 -7.69 -15.18
N PHE A 67 8.38 -8.01 -14.05
CA PHE A 67 8.23 -7.05 -12.95
C PHE A 67 8.75 -7.55 -11.60
N PHE A 68 9.06 -8.84 -11.48
CA PHE A 68 9.50 -9.44 -10.23
C PHE A 68 10.88 -10.08 -10.40
N ASN A 69 11.63 -10.10 -9.31
CA ASN A 69 12.92 -10.78 -9.22
C ASN A 69 12.77 -12.01 -8.33
N LEU A 70 13.24 -13.16 -8.80
CA LEU A 70 13.35 -14.36 -7.99
C LEU A 70 14.61 -14.27 -7.12
N GLY A 71 14.41 -14.16 -5.81
CA GLY A 71 15.46 -14.20 -4.79
C GLY A 71 15.43 -15.51 -4.00
N PRO A 72 16.28 -15.63 -2.96
CA PRO A 72 16.32 -16.81 -2.09
C PRO A 72 15.00 -17.05 -1.35
N ASP A 73 14.27 -15.98 -1.02
CA ASP A 73 13.01 -16.04 -0.29
C ASP A 73 11.76 -16.07 -1.21
N GLY A 74 11.95 -16.03 -2.54
CA GLY A 74 10.87 -16.02 -3.52
C GLY A 74 10.82 -14.74 -4.39
N TYR A 75 9.65 -14.46 -4.95
CA TYR A 75 9.45 -13.34 -5.87
C TYR A 75 9.21 -12.02 -5.13
N THR A 76 10.05 -11.04 -5.44
CA THR A 76 9.94 -9.68 -4.88
C THR A 76 9.77 -8.64 -5.98
N ASN A 77 9.08 -7.55 -5.66
CA ASN A 77 9.04 -6.38 -6.51
C ASN A 77 10.01 -5.31 -5.96
N PRO A 78 11.05 -4.89 -6.71
CA PRO A 78 12.07 -3.98 -6.20
C PRO A 78 11.48 -2.64 -5.76
N ARG A 79 10.51 -2.11 -6.53
CA ARG A 79 9.85 -0.86 -6.17
C ARG A 79 9.02 -0.99 -4.89
N ALA A 80 8.34 -2.13 -4.70
CA ALA A 80 7.57 -2.35 -3.49
C ALA A 80 8.48 -2.39 -2.25
N LEU A 81 9.66 -3.03 -2.35
CA LEU A 81 10.65 -3.04 -1.28
C LEU A 81 11.16 -1.63 -0.94
N GLU A 82 11.47 -0.82 -1.95
CA GLU A 82 11.89 0.58 -1.76
C GLU A 82 10.80 1.41 -1.07
N GLU A 83 9.55 1.27 -1.50
CA GLU A 83 8.42 2.01 -0.93
C GLU A 83 8.12 1.57 0.51
N ILE A 84 8.18 0.28 0.82
CA ILE A 84 8.01 -0.26 2.18
C ILE A 84 9.13 0.28 3.09
N ALA A 85 10.38 0.23 2.64
CA ALA A 85 11.53 0.74 3.39
C ALA A 85 11.39 2.25 3.68
N ALA A 86 10.95 3.03 2.69
CA ALA A 86 10.72 4.48 2.84
C ALA A 86 9.52 4.81 3.76
N ALA A 87 8.48 3.97 3.77
CA ALA A 87 7.28 4.19 4.56
C ALA A 87 7.46 3.82 6.05
N GLN A 88 8.32 2.83 6.36
CA GLN A 88 8.54 2.33 7.71
C GLN A 88 8.83 3.40 8.78
N PRO A 89 9.72 4.38 8.58
CA PRO A 89 9.97 5.42 9.58
C PRO A 89 8.73 6.29 9.83
N ARG A 90 7.97 6.64 8.78
CA ARG A 90 6.74 7.45 8.88
C ARG A 90 5.64 6.71 9.63
N ILE A 91 5.46 5.42 9.34
CA ILE A 91 4.50 4.56 10.04
C ILE A 91 4.88 4.42 11.52
N SER A 92 6.17 4.23 11.82
CA SER A 92 6.64 4.12 13.21
C SER A 92 6.40 5.41 14.02
N ALA A 93 6.65 6.57 13.41
CA ALA A 93 6.41 7.88 14.01
C ALA A 93 4.91 8.13 14.21
N ALA A 94 4.07 7.84 13.20
CA ALA A 94 2.63 7.95 13.31
C ALA A 94 2.05 7.04 14.40
N ARG A 95 2.55 5.80 14.54
CA ARG A 95 2.16 4.88 15.62
C ARG A 95 2.52 5.45 17.00
N LYS A 96 3.73 6.01 17.16
CA LYS A 96 4.16 6.66 18.42
C LYS A 96 3.26 7.86 18.75
N ASN A 97 3.02 8.74 17.78
CA ASN A 97 2.19 9.93 17.97
C ASN A 97 0.72 9.57 18.23
N GLY A 98 0.20 8.53 17.57
CA GLY A 98 -1.15 8.01 17.80
C GLY A 98 -1.35 7.46 19.20
N LYS A 99 -0.35 6.76 19.76
CA LYS A 99 -0.36 6.32 21.17
C LYS A 99 -0.41 7.50 22.15
N MET A 100 0.18 8.63 21.79
CA MET A 100 0.23 9.85 22.62
C MET A 100 -1.06 10.69 22.54
N GLY A 101 -2.07 10.25 21.78
CA GLY A 101 -3.32 10.97 21.59
C GLY A 101 -3.19 12.06 20.53
N GLY A 102 -3.55 11.74 19.28
CA GLY A 102 -3.42 12.65 18.13
C GLY A 102 -4.36 13.87 18.14
N ARG A 103 -5.33 13.92 19.07
CA ARG A 103 -6.21 15.08 19.25
C ARG A 103 -5.62 15.98 20.35
N PRO A 104 -5.18 17.21 20.03
CA PRO A 104 -4.87 18.19 21.06
C PRO A 104 -6.09 18.31 21.98
N ARG A 105 -5.89 18.18 23.31
CA ARG A 105 -6.95 18.52 24.26
C ARG A 105 -7.30 19.99 24.02
N GLY A 106 -8.58 20.25 23.73
CA GLY A 106 -9.05 21.58 23.39
C GLY A 106 -8.55 22.61 24.40
N ARG A 107 -8.07 23.76 23.91
CA ARG A 107 -7.85 24.91 24.79
C ARG A 107 -9.19 25.22 25.47
N PRO A 108 -9.22 25.51 26.78
CA PRO A 108 -10.43 26.04 27.38
C PRO A 108 -10.81 27.33 26.64
N ASP A 109 -12.06 27.42 26.23
CA ASP A 109 -12.60 28.54 25.45
C ASP A 109 -12.32 29.88 26.14
N ALA A 110 -11.60 30.75 25.45
CA ALA A 110 -11.34 32.12 25.86
C ALA A 110 -12.51 33.06 25.48
N ASP A 111 -13.75 32.59 25.57
CA ASP A 111 -14.96 33.31 25.11
C ASP A 111 -15.99 33.56 26.23
N ALA A 112 -15.57 33.58 27.49
CA ALA A 112 -16.43 33.91 28.62
C ALA A 112 -16.48 35.40 29.00
N GLN A 113 -15.65 36.27 28.39
CA GLN A 113 -15.53 37.68 28.82
C GLN A 113 -16.27 38.72 27.96
N ASN A 114 -16.86 38.34 26.82
CA ASN A 114 -17.51 39.32 25.93
C ASN A 114 -19.02 39.52 26.16
N ASN A 115 -19.63 38.84 27.14
CA ASN A 115 -21.08 38.96 27.42
C ASN A 115 -21.46 39.91 28.57
N LEU A 116 -20.50 40.61 29.18
CA LEU A 116 -20.77 41.57 30.26
C LEU A 116 -20.94 43.03 29.79
N VAL A 117 -20.74 43.32 28.50
CA VAL A 117 -20.79 44.72 27.97
C VAL A 117 -22.09 45.02 27.21
N ARG A 118 -23.06 44.09 27.17
CA ARG A 118 -24.34 44.26 26.45
C ARG A 118 -25.57 44.39 27.34
N SER A 119 -25.42 44.49 28.67
CA SER A 119 -26.55 44.73 29.60
C SER A 119 -26.58 46.14 30.21
N CYS A 120 -25.76 47.08 29.72
CA CYS A 120 -25.84 48.49 30.09
C CYS A 120 -25.72 49.37 28.84
N ALA A 121 -26.79 49.44 28.05
CA ALA A 121 -27.07 50.53 27.12
C ALA A 121 -28.59 50.62 26.94
#